data_AF-A0A9X3PVQ5-F1
#
_entry.id   AF-A0A9X3PVQ5-F1
#
_cell.length_a   1.000
_cell.length_b   1.000
_cell.length_c   1.000
_cell.angle_alpha   90.00
_cell.angle_beta   90.00
_cell.angle_gamma   90.00
#
_symmetry.space_group_name_H-M   'P 1'
#
loop_
_entity.id
_entity.type
_entity.pdbx_description
1 polymer ?
#
loop_
_entity_poly.entity_id
_entity_poly.type
_entity_poly.pdbx_seq_one_letter_code
_entity_poly.pdbx_strand_id
1 'polypeptide(L)'
;MSLTYELDATAHSLKCGLLASKMSALLDRRPGEPLSASDKKVIEAATQCIRELTQGAEILSSGRSTAGVTSDAIKSLGFALHPLEKVIGEGATSNEAIIGVLSKMEAALVDLVGAEVMPQRKSELTLTGEFFAFVADSLLSSLNRSRMPREKSLKF
;
A
#
# COMPACT_ATOMS: atom_id res chain seq x y z
N MET A 1 15.43 -22.06 9.69
CA MET A 1 15.34 -21.06 8.60
C MET A 1 15.43 -19.69 9.26
N SER A 2 16.34 -18.85 8.77
CA SER A 2 17.21 -17.98 9.58
C SER A 2 16.66 -16.58 9.85
N LEU A 3 17.02 -16.03 11.02
CA LEU A 3 16.74 -14.68 11.52
C LEU A 3 16.89 -13.53 10.50
N THR A 4 17.73 -13.69 9.48
CA THR A 4 17.89 -12.74 8.36
C THR A 4 16.60 -12.55 7.56
N TYR A 5 15.84 -13.62 7.32
CA TYR A 5 14.57 -13.54 6.59
C TYR A 5 13.50 -12.75 7.36
N GLU A 6 13.44 -12.91 8.68
CA GLU A 6 12.52 -12.17 9.54
C GLU A 6 12.89 -10.68 9.63
N LEU A 7 14.19 -10.37 9.63
CA LEU A 7 14.68 -9.00 9.62
C LEU A 7 14.32 -8.26 8.33
N ASP A 8 14.53 -8.91 7.18
CA ASP A 8 14.22 -8.34 5.87
C ASP A 8 12.71 -8.12 5.68
N ALA A 9 11.89 -9.08 6.10
CA ALA A 9 10.42 -8.95 6.06
C ALA A 9 9.92 -7.81 6.97
N THR A 10 10.53 -7.65 8.15
CA THR A 10 10.20 -6.56 9.08
C THR A 10 10.63 -5.21 8.53
N ALA A 11 11.82 -5.11 7.94
CA ALA A 11 12.34 -3.90 7.31
C ALA A 11 11.48 -3.48 6.11
N HIS A 12 11.02 -4.44 5.30
CA HIS A 12 10.10 -4.20 4.19
C HIS A 12 8.75 -3.68 4.68
N SER A 13 8.17 -4.33 5.69
CA SER A 13 6.90 -3.92 6.31
C SER A 13 6.97 -2.50 6.89
N LEU A 14 8.09 -2.15 7.55
CA LEU A 14 8.35 -0.79 8.06
C LEU A 14 8.44 0.25 6.94
N LYS A 15 9.14 -0.08 5.84
CA LYS A 15 9.23 0.82 4.67
C LYS A 15 7.86 1.06 4.04
N CYS A 16 7.07 -0.01 3.85
CA CYS A 16 5.70 0.09 3.34
C CYS A 16 4.80 0.91 4.28
N GLY A 17 4.87 0.68 5.59
CA GLY A 17 4.07 1.43 6.58
C GLY A 17 4.45 2.91 6.63
N LEU A 18 5.75 3.24 6.56
CA LEU A 18 6.21 4.62 6.53
C LEU A 18 5.77 5.34 5.24
N LEU A 19 5.88 4.67 4.09
CA LEU A 19 5.41 5.21 2.82
C LEU A 19 3.91 5.47 2.86
N ALA A 20 3.14 4.50 3.35
CA ALA A 20 1.68 4.59 3.47
C ALA A 20 1.25 5.75 4.38
N SER A 21 1.90 5.90 5.54
CA SER A 21 1.65 7.01 6.46
C SER A 21 1.97 8.37 5.82
N LYS A 22 3.12 8.49 5.15
CA LYS A 22 3.49 9.72 4.44
C LYS A 22 2.51 10.07 3.33
N MET A 23 2.09 9.08 2.55
CA MET A 23 1.16 9.29 1.45
C MET A 23 -0.23 9.68 1.94
N SER A 24 -0.73 9.03 3.01
CA SER A 24 -1.99 9.39 3.65
C SER A 24 -1.97 10.83 4.16
N ALA A 25 -0.92 11.22 4.89
CA ALA A 25 -0.75 12.59 5.39
C ALA A 25 -0.63 13.62 4.24
N LEU A 26 0.06 13.26 3.16
CA LEU A 26 0.19 14.11 1.98
C LEU A 26 -1.17 14.33 1.30
N LEU A 27 -1.98 13.28 1.14
CA LEU A 27 -3.30 13.37 0.52
C LEU A 27 -4.32 14.12 1.39
N ASP A 28 -4.12 14.18 2.71
CA ASP A 28 -4.91 14.97 3.68
C ASP A 28 -4.67 16.48 3.62
N ARG A 29 -3.68 16.94 2.84
CA ARG A 29 -3.42 18.37 2.64
C ARG A 29 -4.55 19.04 1.86
N ARG A 30 -4.73 20.34 2.08
CA ARG A 30 -5.82 21.10 1.44
C ARG A 30 -5.54 21.28 -0.06
N PRO A 31 -6.58 21.27 -0.91
CA PRO A 31 -6.43 21.63 -2.31
C PRO A 31 -5.78 23.01 -2.47
N GLY A 32 -4.88 23.14 -3.45
CA GLY A 32 -4.14 24.36 -3.74
C GLY A 32 -2.85 24.53 -2.93
N GLU A 33 -2.57 23.67 -1.95
CA GLU A 33 -1.27 23.67 -1.27
C GLU A 33 -0.13 23.25 -2.22
N PRO A 34 1.04 23.91 -2.16
CA PRO A 34 2.17 23.57 -3.03
C PRO A 34 2.75 22.19 -2.71
N LEU A 35 3.12 21.47 -3.77
CA LEU A 35 3.84 20.20 -3.69
C LEU A 35 5.34 20.46 -3.80
N SER A 36 6.09 20.10 -2.77
CA SER A 36 7.54 20.19 -2.75
C SER A 36 8.19 19.07 -3.57
N ALA A 37 9.47 19.23 -3.91
CA ALA A 37 10.26 18.14 -4.51
C ALA A 37 10.32 16.89 -3.61
N SER A 38 10.22 17.05 -2.29
CA SER A 38 10.14 15.91 -1.36
C SER A 38 8.79 15.21 -1.47
N ASP A 39 7.69 15.96 -1.63
CA ASP A 39 6.36 15.41 -1.83
C ASP A 39 6.30 14.58 -3.12
N LYS A 40 6.86 15.12 -4.21
CA LYS A 40 6.95 14.42 -5.51
C LYS A 40 7.67 13.07 -5.40
N LYS A 41 8.77 12.99 -4.62
CA LYS A 41 9.46 11.71 -4.36
C LYS A 41 8.62 10.70 -3.58
N VAL A 42 7.80 11.16 -2.63
CA VAL A 42 6.87 10.28 -1.89
C VAL A 42 5.80 9.74 -2.84
N ILE A 43 5.25 10.60 -3.69
CA ILE A 43 4.24 10.22 -4.69
C ILE A 43 4.83 9.22 -5.67
N GLU A 44 6.04 9.45 -6.22
CA GLU A 44 6.73 8.52 -7.11
C GLU A 44 6.95 7.14 -6.47
N ALA A 45 7.38 7.10 -5.20
CA ALA A 45 7.54 5.86 -4.47
C ALA A 45 6.20 5.14 -4.25
N ALA A 46 5.12 5.88 -3.97
CA ALA A 46 3.77 5.33 -3.87
C ALA A 46 3.28 4.77 -5.22
N THR A 47 3.53 5.48 -6.33
CA THR A 47 3.22 5.02 -7.69
C THR A 47 3.91 3.70 -8.00
N GLN A 48 5.21 3.61 -7.69
CA GLN A 48 5.99 2.39 -7.89
C GLN A 48 5.44 1.23 -7.04
N CYS A 49 5.05 1.51 -5.79
CA CYS A 49 4.42 0.51 -4.92
C CYS A 49 3.10 -0.01 -5.50
N ILE A 50 2.19 0.88 -5.94
CA ILE A 50 0.93 0.47 -6.58
C ILE A 50 1.21 -0.35 -7.85
N ARG A 51 2.18 0.04 -8.66
CA ARG A 51 2.57 -0.72 -9.87
C ARG A 51 3.03 -2.14 -9.54
N GLU A 52 3.84 -2.31 -8.50
CA GLU A 52 4.26 -3.64 -8.03
C GLU A 52 3.08 -4.49 -7.55
N LEU A 53 2.09 -3.86 -6.89
CA LEU A 53 0.85 -4.54 -6.49
C LEU A 53 0.01 -4.95 -7.70
N THR A 54 -0.14 -4.07 -8.70
CA THR A 54 -0.86 -4.36 -9.95
C THR A 54 -0.24 -5.56 -10.66
N GLN A 55 1.08 -5.54 -10.83
CA GLN A 55 1.81 -6.66 -11.43
C GLN A 55 1.61 -7.95 -10.63
N GLY A 56 1.73 -7.90 -9.31
CA GLY A 56 1.43 -9.03 -8.43
C GLY A 56 0.03 -9.62 -8.66
N ALA A 57 -0.98 -8.77 -8.77
CA ALA A 57 -2.37 -9.18 -8.97
C ALA A 57 -2.61 -9.79 -10.36
N GLU A 58 -2.02 -9.21 -11.41
CA GLU A 58 -2.06 -9.73 -12.78
C GLU A 58 -1.47 -11.15 -12.88
N ILE A 59 -0.39 -11.42 -12.14
CA ILE A 59 0.26 -12.73 -12.14
C ILE A 59 -0.58 -13.79 -11.43
N LEU A 60 -1.15 -13.44 -10.27
CA LEU A 60 -2.07 -14.35 -9.56
C LEU A 60 -3.32 -14.65 -10.39
N SER A 61 -3.79 -13.67 -11.17
CA SER A 61 -4.97 -13.84 -12.03
C SER A 61 -4.68 -14.66 -13.29
N SER A 62 -3.56 -14.41 -13.96
CA SER A 62 -3.24 -15.03 -15.25
C SER A 62 -2.52 -16.38 -15.13
N GLY A 63 -1.98 -16.72 -13.95
CA GLY A 63 -1.16 -17.92 -13.73
C GLY A 63 0.12 -17.95 -14.57
N ARG A 64 0.43 -16.88 -15.32
CA ARG A 64 1.61 -16.77 -16.18
C ARG A 64 2.73 -16.11 -15.39
N SER A 65 3.75 -16.90 -15.06
CA SER A 65 5.00 -16.39 -14.51
C SER A 65 5.73 -15.58 -15.58
N THR A 66 5.57 -14.25 -15.55
CA THR A 66 6.38 -13.35 -16.38
C THR A 66 7.80 -13.28 -15.81
N ALA A 67 8.81 -13.48 -16.65
CA ALA A 67 10.21 -13.32 -16.25
C ALA A 67 10.44 -11.86 -15.83
N GLY A 68 10.79 -11.62 -14.56
CA GLY A 68 10.99 -10.27 -14.00
C GLY A 68 10.24 -10.00 -12.69
N VAL A 69 9.42 -10.94 -12.24
CA VAL A 69 8.62 -10.80 -11.01
C VAL A 69 9.47 -11.18 -9.80
N THR A 70 9.59 -10.27 -8.84
CA THR A 70 10.27 -10.52 -7.58
C THR A 70 9.32 -11.17 -6.58
N SER A 71 9.85 -12.04 -5.71
CA SER A 71 9.11 -12.59 -4.55
C SER A 71 8.47 -11.48 -3.69
N ASP A 72 9.04 -10.28 -3.73
CA ASP A 72 8.60 -9.12 -2.97
C ASP A 72 7.30 -8.51 -3.52
N ALA A 73 7.01 -8.62 -4.82
CA ALA A 73 5.74 -8.17 -5.40
C ALA A 73 4.55 -9.00 -4.87
N ILE A 74 4.73 -10.33 -4.80
CA ILE A 74 3.71 -11.26 -4.27
C ILE A 74 3.53 -11.05 -2.76
N LYS A 75 4.61 -10.84 -2.00
CA LYS A 75 4.53 -10.54 -0.57
C LYS A 75 3.82 -9.21 -0.31
N SER A 76 4.15 -8.17 -1.09
CA SER A 76 3.54 -6.85 -0.97
C SER A 76 2.03 -6.91 -1.25
N LEU A 77 1.61 -7.72 -2.23
CA LEU A 77 0.20 -7.97 -2.49
C LEU A 77 -0.50 -8.65 -1.30
N GLY A 78 0.16 -9.61 -0.64
CA GLY A 78 -0.38 -10.24 0.57
C GLY A 78 -0.75 -9.25 1.68
N PHE A 79 0.00 -8.15 1.84
CA PHE A 79 -0.31 -7.10 2.80
C PHE A 79 -1.37 -6.10 2.29
N ALA A 80 -1.50 -5.95 0.98
CA ALA A 80 -2.43 -5.01 0.35
C ALA A 80 -3.82 -5.58 0.10
N LEU A 81 -4.00 -6.91 0.08
CA LEU A 81 -5.28 -7.55 -0.21
C LEU A 81 -6.38 -7.07 0.73
N HIS A 82 -6.24 -7.24 2.04
CA HIS A 82 -7.28 -6.83 3.00
C HIS A 82 -7.62 -5.32 2.93
N PRO A 83 -6.66 -4.39 2.81
CA PRO A 83 -6.94 -2.99 2.47
C PRO A 83 -7.71 -2.81 1.15
N LEU A 84 -7.37 -3.55 0.09
CA LEU A 84 -8.07 -3.47 -1.20
C LEU A 84 -9.50 -3.99 -1.09
N GLU A 85 -9.73 -5.09 -0.37
CA GLU A 85 -11.07 -5.63 -0.10
C GLU A 85 -11.95 -4.61 0.64
N LYS A 86 -11.37 -3.89 1.62
CA LYS A 86 -12.04 -2.81 2.35
C LYS A 86 -12.44 -1.65 1.43
N VAL A 87 -11.57 -1.26 0.49
CA VAL A 87 -11.79 -0.15 -0.43
C VAL A 87 -12.76 -0.51 -1.56
N ILE A 88 -12.73 -1.76 -2.04
CA ILE A 88 -13.62 -2.27 -3.09
C ILE A 88 -15.04 -2.56 -2.55
N GLY A 89 -15.15 -2.88 -1.26
CA GLY A 89 -16.39 -3.25 -0.60
C GLY A 89 -16.60 -4.77 -0.58
N GLU A 90 -17.23 -5.26 0.50
CA GLU A 90 -17.52 -6.68 0.74
C GLU A 90 -18.48 -7.22 -0.35
N GLY A 91 -17.93 -7.80 -1.42
CA GLY A 91 -18.73 -8.48 -2.46
C GLY A 91 -18.17 -8.46 -3.89
N ALA A 92 -17.16 -7.62 -4.18
CA ALA A 92 -16.61 -7.46 -5.54
C ALA A 92 -15.10 -7.77 -5.62
N THR A 93 -14.63 -8.80 -4.93
CA THR A 93 -13.22 -9.22 -4.88
C THR A 93 -12.83 -10.14 -6.04
N SER A 94 -13.20 -9.79 -7.26
CA SER A 94 -12.59 -10.43 -8.43
C SER A 94 -11.19 -9.85 -8.67
N ASN A 95 -10.29 -10.65 -9.23
CA ASN A 95 -8.94 -10.19 -9.55
C ASN A 95 -8.98 -9.00 -10.53
N GLU A 96 -9.94 -8.98 -11.46
CA GLU A 96 -10.15 -7.88 -12.40
C GLU A 96 -10.58 -6.59 -11.69
N ALA A 97 -11.42 -6.68 -10.66
CA ALA A 97 -11.81 -5.54 -9.86
C ALA A 97 -10.62 -4.96 -9.06
N ILE A 98 -9.79 -5.83 -8.49
CA ILE A 98 -8.55 -5.45 -7.78
C ILE A 98 -7.59 -4.74 -8.73
N ILE A 99 -7.30 -5.34 -9.89
CA ILE A 99 -6.43 -4.75 -10.91
C ILE A 99 -7.00 -3.41 -11.37
N GLY A 100 -8.31 -3.34 -11.66
CA GLY A 100 -8.97 -2.11 -12.10
C GLY A 100 -8.88 -0.98 -11.07
N VAL A 101 -8.99 -1.26 -9.77
CA VAL A 101 -8.82 -0.26 -8.71
C VAL A 101 -7.35 0.17 -8.60
N LEU A 102 -6.41 -0.76 -8.61
CA LEU A 102 -4.98 -0.44 -8.56
C LEU A 102 -4.54 0.41 -9.76
N SER A 103 -5.02 0.12 -10.98
CA SER A 103 -4.73 0.93 -12.16
C SER A 103 -5.30 2.35 -12.06
N LYS A 104 -6.48 2.52 -11.46
CA LYS A 104 -7.06 3.86 -11.21
C LYS A 104 -6.24 4.65 -10.19
N MET A 105 -5.77 3.98 -9.13
CA MET A 105 -4.88 4.59 -8.14
C MET A 105 -3.55 5.00 -8.76
N GLU A 106 -2.94 4.14 -9.59
CA GLU A 106 -1.70 4.44 -10.31
C GLU A 106 -1.87 5.67 -11.19
N ALA A 107 -2.93 5.72 -12.02
CA ALA A 107 -3.20 6.85 -12.89
C ALA A 107 -3.36 8.16 -12.09
N ALA A 108 -4.10 8.12 -10.98
CA ALA A 108 -4.27 9.29 -10.11
C ALA A 108 -2.95 9.78 -9.48
N LEU A 109 -2.05 8.85 -9.13
CA LEU A 109 -0.73 9.20 -8.60
C LEU A 109 0.19 9.75 -9.70
N VAL A 110 0.17 9.19 -10.90
CA VAL A 110 0.93 9.71 -12.06
C VAL A 110 0.51 11.16 -12.38
N ASP A 111 -0.79 11.43 -12.40
CA ASP A 111 -1.32 12.78 -12.56
C ASP A 111 -0.85 13.71 -11.44
N LEU A 112 -0.79 13.21 -10.20
CA LEU A 112 -0.34 13.98 -9.04
C LEU A 112 1.16 14.30 -9.07
N VAL A 113 2.02 13.42 -9.61
CA VAL A 113 3.46 13.69 -9.79
C VAL A 113 3.68 14.90 -10.70
N GLY A 114 2.86 15.03 -11.75
CA GLY A 114 2.93 16.15 -12.69
C GLY A 114 2.37 17.47 -12.14
N ALA A 115 1.71 17.46 -10.99
CA ALA A 115 1.07 18.63 -10.42
C ALA A 115 2.06 19.50 -9.61
N GLU A 116 1.87 20.81 -9.69
CA GLU A 116 2.61 21.80 -8.87
C GLU A 116 1.94 22.04 -7.51
N VAL A 117 0.64 21.79 -7.44
CA VAL A 117 -0.20 21.99 -6.24
C VAL A 117 -1.10 20.79 -6.03
N MET A 118 -1.53 20.58 -4.78
CA MET A 118 -2.52 19.57 -4.43
C MET A 118 -3.82 19.80 -5.21
N PRO A 119 -4.23 18.88 -6.10
CA PRO A 119 -5.47 19.04 -6.84
C PRO A 119 -6.68 18.90 -5.92
N GLN A 120 -7.85 19.28 -6.41
CA GLN A 120 -9.10 18.89 -5.75
C GLN A 120 -9.21 17.36 -5.72
N ARG A 121 -9.62 16.82 -4.56
CA ARG A 121 -9.80 15.37 -4.40
C ARG A 121 -10.89 14.87 -5.35
N LYS A 122 -10.46 14.14 -6.37
CA LYS A 122 -11.32 13.28 -7.17
C LYS A 122 -11.59 11.95 -6.43
N SER A 123 -12.56 11.18 -6.91
CA SER A 123 -12.88 9.85 -6.39
C SER A 123 -11.65 8.96 -6.28
N GLU A 124 -10.77 9.00 -7.29
CA GLU A 124 -9.59 8.14 -7.37
C GLU A 124 -8.54 8.50 -6.33
N LEU A 125 -8.27 9.80 -6.10
CA LEU A 125 -7.34 10.25 -5.06
C LEU A 125 -7.87 9.97 -3.65
N THR A 126 -9.20 10.00 -3.48
CA THR A 126 -9.84 9.63 -2.21
C THR A 126 -9.65 8.15 -1.92
N LEU A 127 -9.92 7.28 -2.90
CA LEU A 127 -9.68 5.84 -2.80
C LEU A 127 -8.21 5.53 -2.51
N THR A 128 -7.27 6.20 -3.20
CA THR A 128 -5.83 6.05 -2.94
C THR A 128 -5.48 6.45 -1.50
N GLY A 129 -6.06 7.54 -0.99
CA GLY A 129 -5.88 7.98 0.39
C GLY A 129 -6.37 6.96 1.41
N GLU A 130 -7.59 6.43 1.21
CA GLU A 130 -8.18 5.39 2.07
C GLU A 130 -7.35 4.11 2.06
N PHE A 131 -6.89 3.67 0.88
CA PHE A 131 -6.01 2.51 0.77
C PHE A 131 -4.73 2.68 1.60
N PHE A 132 -4.00 3.78 1.42
CA PHE A 132 -2.76 4.02 2.17
C PHE A 132 -3.00 4.23 3.67
N ALA A 133 -4.14 4.83 4.06
CA ALA A 133 -4.52 4.89 5.48
C ALA A 133 -4.72 3.48 6.07
N PHE A 134 -5.46 2.61 5.38
CA PHE A 134 -5.65 1.22 5.82
C PHE A 134 -4.34 0.43 5.88
N VAL A 135 -3.44 0.62 4.91
CA VAL A 135 -2.12 -0.03 4.91
C VAL A 135 -1.29 0.45 6.11
N ALA A 136 -1.27 1.75 6.37
CA ALA A 136 -0.56 2.33 7.52
C ALA A 136 -1.10 1.76 8.84
N ASP A 137 -2.42 1.77 9.02
CA ASP A 137 -3.07 1.27 10.24
C ASP A 137 -2.83 -0.22 10.44
N SER A 138 -2.91 -1.02 9.37
CA SER A 138 -2.72 -2.47 9.44
C SER A 138 -1.29 -2.85 9.81
N LEU A 139 -0.31 -2.14 9.25
CA LEU A 139 1.11 -2.39 9.53
C LEU A 139 1.56 -1.85 10.89
N LEU A 140 1.06 -0.69 11.32
CA LEU A 140 1.33 -0.18 12.67
C LEU A 140 0.68 -1.05 13.76
N SER A 141 -0.53 -1.57 13.49
CA SER A 141 -1.23 -2.46 14.41
C SER A 141 -0.54 -3.81 14.57
N SER A 142 0.04 -4.36 13.50
CA SER A 142 0.79 -5.63 13.57
C SER A 142 2.10 -5.50 14.36
N LEU A 143 2.78 -4.35 14.25
CA LEU A 143 3.97 -4.02 15.06
C LEU A 143 3.64 -3.89 16.55
N ASN A 144 2.48 -3.31 16.89
CA ASN A 144 2.04 -3.21 18.29
C ASN A 144 1.67 -4.57 18.91
N ARG A 145 1.07 -5.50 18.15
CA ARG A 145 0.77 -6.86 18.65
C ARG A 145 2.00 -7.70 18.94
N SER A 146 3.10 -7.49 18.21
CA SER A 146 4.37 -8.18 18.43
C SER A 146 5.05 -7.81 19.76
N ARG A 147 4.66 -6.67 20.38
CA ARG A 147 5.24 -6.18 21.64
C ARG A 147 4.52 -6.64 22.91
N MET A 148 3.44 -7.42 22.83
CA MET A 148 2.84 -7.96 24.05
C MET A 148 3.62 -9.18 24.54
N PRO A 149 4.24 -9.16 25.73
CA PRO A 149 4.75 -10.37 26.33
C PRO A 149 3.57 -11.32 26.55
N ARG A 150 3.70 -12.57 26.11
CA ARG A 150 2.79 -13.64 26.50
C ARG A 150 2.87 -13.78 28.02
N GLU A 151 2.02 -13.06 28.75
CA GLU A 151 1.75 -13.34 30.15
C GLU A 151 1.23 -14.78 30.20
N LYS A 152 2.10 -15.68 30.64
CA LYS A 152 1.75 -17.04 30.97
C LYS A 152 0.67 -16.95 32.06
N SER A 153 -0.56 -17.28 31.71
CA SER A 153 -1.58 -17.61 32.70
C SER A 153 -1.11 -18.82 33.50
N LEU A 154 -0.42 -18.56 34.60
CA LEU A 154 -0.26 -19.50 35.69
C LEU A 154 -1.65 -19.69 36.29
N LYS A 155 -2.27 -20.82 35.94
CA LYS A 155 -3.43 -21.34 36.66
C LYS A 155 -2.93 -21.83 38.02
N PHE A 156 -3.47 -21.24 39.09
CA PHE A 156 -3.41 -21.79 40.45
C PHE A 156 -4.26 -23.05 40.55
#